data_AF-A0A197KD49-F1
#
_entry.id   AF-A0A197KD49-F1
#
_cell.length_a   1.000
_cell.length_b   1.000
_cell.length_c   1.000
_cell.angle_alpha   90.00
_cell.angle_beta   90.00
_cell.angle_gamma   90.00
#
_symmetry.space_group_name_H-M   'P 1'
#
loop_
_entity.id
_entity.type
_entity.pdbx_description
1 polymer ?
#
loop_
_entity_poly.entity_id
_entity_poly.type
_entity_poly.pdbx_seq_one_letter_code
_entity_poly.pdbx_strand_id
1 'polypeptide(L)'
;MKAEEILAASKKLFFGGFALLPMLWLYNVLYVWPVRNRADLSPQVRHYMLLSGILSVVMFVVFSVWFGIFVNQRLNWGTTGDTLTVVLVKGV
;
A
#
# COMPACT_ATOMS: atom_id res chain seq x y z
N MET A 1 -16.25 7.86 -17.48
CA MET A 1 -15.40 8.89 -16.83
C MET A 1 -14.52 9.55 -17.87
N LYS A 2 -14.40 10.86 -17.77
CA LYS A 2 -13.52 11.67 -18.61
C LYS A 2 -12.06 11.39 -18.25
N ALA A 3 -11.14 11.49 -19.21
CA ALA A 3 -9.72 11.23 -18.99
C ALA A 3 -9.11 12.14 -17.90
N GLU A 4 -9.58 13.38 -17.81
CA GLU A 4 -9.17 14.36 -16.80
C GLU A 4 -9.56 13.94 -15.37
N GLU A 5 -10.76 13.40 -15.20
CA GLU A 5 -11.25 12.89 -13.91
C GLU A 5 -10.40 11.70 -13.43
N ILE A 6 -10.04 10.80 -14.36
CA ILE A 6 -9.18 9.65 -14.07
C ILE A 6 -7.79 10.13 -13.63
N LEU A 7 -7.23 11.13 -14.29
CA LEU A 7 -5.94 11.73 -13.90
C LEU A 7 -6.01 12.38 -12.52
N ALA A 8 -7.06 13.16 -12.24
CA ALA A 8 -7.25 13.80 -10.95
C ALA A 8 -7.42 12.75 -9.83
N ALA A 9 -8.19 11.69 -10.08
CA ALA A 9 -8.35 10.57 -9.16
C ALA A 9 -7.02 9.86 -8.90
N SER A 10 -6.27 9.51 -9.95
CA SER A 10 -4.96 8.85 -9.80
C SER A 10 -3.95 9.68 -9.04
N LYS A 11 -3.92 11.01 -9.22
CA LYS A 11 -3.07 11.90 -8.42
C LYS A 11 -3.47 11.87 -6.94
N LYS A 12 -4.76 12.01 -6.64
CA LYS A 12 -5.26 11.98 -5.25
C LYS A 12 -4.96 10.64 -4.57
N LEU A 13 -5.17 9.52 -5.26
CA LEU A 13 -4.89 8.18 -4.72
C LEU A 13 -3.38 7.95 -4.55
N PHE A 14 -2.56 8.43 -5.49
CA PHE A 14 -1.11 8.36 -5.39
C PHE A 14 -0.59 9.15 -4.17
N PHE A 15 -0.98 10.41 -4.01
CA PHE A 15 -0.55 11.21 -2.86
C PHE A 15 -1.18 10.75 -1.55
N GLY A 16 -2.42 10.28 -1.57
CA GLY A 16 -3.10 9.75 -0.40
C GLY A 16 -2.42 8.51 0.18
N GLY A 17 -1.77 7.68 -0.65
CA GLY A 17 -1.07 6.49 -0.18
C GLY A 17 0.13 6.81 0.73
N PHE A 18 0.71 8.01 0.63
CA PHE A 18 1.78 8.46 1.53
C PHE A 18 1.31 8.70 2.98
N ALA A 19 -0.01 8.75 3.23
CA ALA A 19 -0.56 8.74 4.58
C ALA A 19 -0.52 7.35 5.24
N LEU A 20 0.50 6.53 4.92
CA LEU A 20 0.67 5.13 5.36
C LEU A 20 -0.49 4.21 4.93
N LEU A 21 -1.05 4.45 3.74
CA LEU A 21 -2.16 3.69 3.18
C LEU A 21 -1.70 2.90 1.94
N PRO A 22 -0.91 1.82 2.10
CA PRO A 22 -0.41 1.06 0.95
C PRO A 22 -1.53 0.44 0.10
N MET A 23 -2.65 0.10 0.73
CA MET A 23 -3.84 -0.42 0.05
C MET A 23 -4.47 0.61 -0.89
N LEU A 24 -4.26 1.92 -0.65
CA LEU A 24 -4.76 2.97 -1.53
C LEU A 24 -4.00 3.01 -2.86
N TRP A 25 -2.69 2.75 -2.83
CA TRP A 25 -1.91 2.58 -4.05
C TRP A 25 -2.35 1.35 -4.84
N LEU A 26 -2.62 0.23 -4.16
CA LEU A 26 -3.18 -0.96 -4.83
C LEU A 26 -4.53 -0.65 -5.47
N TYR A 27 -5.42 0.05 -4.75
CA TYR A 27 -6.69 0.51 -5.30
C TYR A 27 -6.51 1.40 -6.54
N ASN A 28 -5.54 2.32 -6.54
CA ASN A 28 -5.21 3.13 -7.72
C ASN A 28 -4.85 2.25 -8.94
N VAL A 29 -4.05 1.19 -8.73
CA VAL A 29 -3.72 0.25 -9.80
C VAL A 29 -4.97 -0.44 -10.32
N LEU A 30 -5.79 -1.01 -9.45
CA LEU A 30 -7.02 -1.72 -9.84
C LEU A 30 -8.03 -0.81 -10.55
N TYR A 31 -8.11 0.45 -10.13
CA TYR A 31 -8.98 1.46 -10.72
C TYR A 31 -8.55 1.84 -12.15
N VAL A 32 -7.24 2.02 -12.39
CA VAL A 32 -6.70 2.42 -13.70
C VAL A 32 -6.49 1.23 -14.64
N TRP A 33 -6.23 0.03 -14.11
CA TRP A 33 -5.92 -1.18 -14.87
C TRP A 33 -6.87 -1.50 -16.04
N PRO A 34 -8.22 -1.43 -15.90
CA PRO A 34 -9.14 -1.71 -17.00
C PRO A 34 -9.15 -0.62 -18.07
N VAL A 35 -8.83 0.63 -17.72
CA VAL A 35 -8.88 1.79 -18.62
C VAL A 35 -7.49 2.17 -19.19
N ARG A 36 -6.44 1.43 -18.82
CA ARG A 36 -5.04 1.77 -19.16
C ARG A 36 -4.75 1.86 -20.66
N ASN A 37 -5.53 1.16 -21.49
CA ASN A 37 -5.34 1.07 -22.94
C ASN A 37 -6.08 2.14 -23.73
N ARG A 38 -6.87 3.02 -23.09
CA ARG A 38 -7.61 4.06 -23.83
C ARG A 38 -6.63 5.11 -24.39
N ALA A 39 -6.87 5.55 -25.62
CA ALA A 39 -6.01 6.49 -26.34
C ALA A 39 -6.15 7.94 -25.84
N ASP A 40 -7.25 8.28 -25.16
CA ASP A 40 -7.53 9.60 -24.58
C ASP A 40 -6.84 9.83 -23.23
N LEU A 41 -6.20 8.80 -22.65
CA LEU A 41 -5.52 8.92 -21.36
C LEU A 41 -4.16 9.64 -21.49
N SER A 42 -3.93 10.59 -20.59
CA SER A 42 -2.59 11.19 -20.43
C SER A 42 -1.57 10.12 -20.04
N PRO A 43 -0.34 10.14 -20.60
CA PRO A 43 0.76 9.26 -20.20
C PRO A 43 1.06 9.32 -18.69
N GLN A 44 0.76 10.45 -18.04
CA GLN A 44 0.94 10.62 -16.59
C GLN A 44 0.12 9.60 -15.78
N VAL A 45 -1.08 9.22 -16.24
CA VAL A 45 -1.92 8.25 -15.53
C VAL A 45 -1.23 6.90 -15.41
N ARG A 46 -0.60 6.43 -16.50
CA ARG A 46 0.18 5.18 -16.50
C ARG A 46 1.40 5.28 -15.59
N HIS A 47 2.07 6.44 -15.56
CA HIS A 47 3.20 6.66 -14.67
C HIS A 47 2.79 6.58 -13.19
N TYR A 48 1.72 7.27 -12.78
CA TYR A 48 1.19 7.18 -11.41
C TYR A 48 0.70 5.77 -11.06
N MET A 49 0.06 5.07 -11.99
CA MET A 49 -0.37 3.68 -11.79
C MET A 49 0.84 2.77 -11.52
N LEU A 50 1.89 2.83 -12.34
CA LEU A 50 3.09 2.00 -12.16
C LEU A 50 3.82 2.33 -10.85
N LEU A 51 4.01 3.62 -10.55
CA LEU A 51 4.63 4.04 -9.30
C LEU A 51 3.81 3.60 -8.07
N SER A 52 2.48 3.72 -8.11
CA SER A 52 1.60 3.18 -7.07
C SER A 52 1.79 1.67 -6.91
N GLY A 53 1.87 0.91 -8.00
CA GLY A 53 2.12 -0.54 -7.94
C GLY A 53 3.44 -0.87 -7.25
N ILE A 54 4.52 -0.18 -7.61
CA ILE A 54 5.84 -0.37 -6.99
C ILE A 54 5.80 -0.03 -5.50
N LEU A 55 5.26 1.14 -5.13
CA LEU A 55 5.17 1.58 -3.74
C LEU A 55 4.30 0.65 -2.88
N SER A 56 3.22 0.12 -3.46
CA SER A 56 2.37 -0.88 -2.79
C SER A 56 3.15 -2.16 -2.48
N VAL A 57 3.95 -2.66 -3.41
CA VAL A 57 4.77 -3.87 -3.20
C VAL A 57 5.87 -3.60 -2.16
N VAL A 58 6.56 -2.45 -2.27
CA VAL A 58 7.60 -2.05 -1.32
C VAL A 58 7.03 -1.98 0.10
N MET A 59 5.88 -1.32 0.29
CA MET A 59 5.25 -1.28 1.61
C MET A 59 4.78 -2.64 2.09
N PHE A 60 4.23 -3.49 1.21
CA PHE A 60 3.85 -4.85 1.58
C PHE A 60 5.05 -5.63 2.13
N VAL A 61 6.21 -5.56 1.46
CA VAL A 61 7.45 -6.18 1.94
C VAL A 61 7.89 -5.61 3.28
N VAL A 62 7.88 -4.28 3.45
CA VAL A 62 8.22 -3.63 4.73
C VAL A 62 7.32 -4.12 5.86
N PHE A 63 6.00 -4.17 5.65
CA PHE A 63 5.05 -4.69 6.64
C PHE A 63 5.25 -6.18 6.92
N SER A 64 5.51 -7.00 5.90
CA SER A 64 5.79 -8.43 6.08
C SER A 64 7.08 -8.68 6.87
N VAL A 65 8.13 -7.92 6.59
CA VAL A 65 9.40 -8.01 7.33
C VAL A 65 9.21 -7.59 8.77
N TRP A 66 8.54 -6.46 9.02
CA TRP A 66 8.22 -6.03 10.38
C TRP A 66 7.39 -7.08 11.14
N PHE A 67 6.35 -7.62 10.50
CA PHE A 67 5.53 -8.69 11.07
C PHE A 67 6.36 -9.93 11.40
N GLY A 68 7.24 -10.36 10.50
CA GLY A 68 8.15 -11.49 10.72
C GLY A 68 9.10 -11.26 11.90
N ILE A 69 9.71 -10.08 12.00
CA ILE A 69 10.57 -9.71 13.14
C ILE A 69 9.76 -9.75 14.43
N PHE A 70 8.58 -9.12 14.45
CA PHE A 70 7.72 -9.06 15.63
C PHE A 70 7.32 -10.46 16.11
N VAL A 71 6.80 -11.31 15.23
CA VAL A 71 6.34 -12.66 15.61
C VAL A 71 7.50 -13.52 16.15
N ASN A 72 8.68 -13.46 15.54
CA ASN A 72 9.82 -14.30 15.94
C ASN A 72 10.57 -13.77 17.15
N GLN A 73 10.62 -12.45 17.36
CA GLN A 73 11.45 -11.84 18.40
C GLN A 73 10.66 -11.25 19.57
N ARG A 74 9.32 -11.12 19.50
CA ARG A 74 8.51 -10.49 20.56
C ARG A 74 8.78 -11.04 21.96
N LEU A 75 9.02 -12.36 22.09
CA LEU A 75 9.29 -13.00 23.39
C LEU A 75 10.64 -12.58 23.97
N ASN A 76 11.63 -12.29 23.11
CA ASN A 76 12.96 -11.85 23.51
C ASN A 76 12.97 -10.37 23.93
N TRP A 77 11.92 -9.61 23.58
CA TRP A 77 11.81 -8.18 23.90
C TRP A 77 11.21 -7.92 25.29
N GLY A 78 10.80 -8.96 26.02
CA GLY A 78 10.24 -8.87 27.36
C GLY A 78 9.04 -7.92 27.44
N THR A 79 9.06 -7.00 28.40
CA THR A 79 7.98 -6.03 28.66
C THR A 79 7.64 -5.15 27.46
N THR A 80 8.62 -4.86 26.59
CA THR A 80 8.40 -4.08 25.36
C THR A 80 7.57 -4.88 24.35
N GLY A 81 7.87 -6.17 24.19
CA GLY A 81 7.09 -7.09 23.36
C GLY A 81 5.66 -7.25 23.85
N ASP A 82 5.48 -7.35 25.18
CA ASP A 82 4.15 -7.45 25.79
C ASP A 82 3.33 -6.18 25.59
N THR A 83 3.95 -4.99 25.74
CA THR A 83 3.27 -3.69 25.55
C THR A 83 2.85 -3.45 24.11
N LEU A 84 3.66 -3.90 23.14
CA LEU A 84 3.34 -3.79 21.71
C LEU A 84 2.30 -4.84 21.25
N THR A 85 2.07 -5.89 22.04
CA THR A 85 1.15 -6.96 21.67
C THR A 85 -0.30 -6.54 21.92
N VAL A 86 -1.06 -6.35 20.84
CA VAL A 86 -2.48 -6.02 20.91
C VAL A 86 -3.33 -7.27 21.20
N VAL A 87 -2.99 -8.39 20.57
CA VAL A 87 -3.70 -9.67 20.74
C VAL A 87 -2.72 -10.70 21.26
N LEU A 88 -2.86 -11.03 22.54
CA LEU A 88 -2.10 -12.11 23.18
C LEU A 88 -2.66 -13.46 22.77
N VAL A 89 -1.82 -14.26 22.11
CA VAL A 89 -2.12 -15.68 21.87
C VAL A 89 -1.96 -16.41 23.19
N LYS A 90 -3.05 -16.91 23.77
CA LYS A 90 -3.01 -17.73 24.98
C LYS A 90 -2.51 -19.14 24.63
N GLY A 91 -1.56 -19.68 25.41
CA GLY A 91 -1.07 -21.05 25.25
C GLY A 91 0.23 -21.20 24.44
N VAL A 92 0.98 -20.11 24.26
CA VAL A 92 2.38 -20.13 23.82
C VAL A 92 3.28 -19.81 25.01
#